data_AF-A0A1F9VQ87-F1
#
_entry.id   AF-A0A1F9VQ87-F1
#
_cell.length_a   1.000
_cell.length_b   1.000
_cell.length_c   1.000
_cell.angle_alpha   90.00
_cell.angle_beta   90.00
_cell.angle_gamma   90.00
#
_symmetry.space_group_name_H-M   'P 1'
#
loop_
_entity.id
_entity.type
_entity.pdbx_description
1 polymer ?
#
loop_
_entity_poly.entity_id
_entity_poly.type
_entity_poly.pdbx_seq_one_letter_code
_entity_poly.pdbx_strand_id
1 'polypeptide(L)'
;MTSTTYVQFIKGGMLVVFSLIVSVAVLYRGLSTTPDQGGRVPFREYKTMSASEVKGNLVTEDKTFTVAGGQEVKGAKFVKLSAGGLETWWARYDKDGRITLRETQYSVAKADGSSLVNGLPESKENQPRLFGNLETIRGKTGPDASTGKVGPFEFLSILSDPETRVNRWKTVKFTDGADKVVVYAPNVTPGNKLMRPGLKFKVEGTPIQKLDFLSLMLALFLGTAALPHILIRYYTVPSPACARKSTIVAIAAIGFFYVLTMYLGLGALINATVNPLTDNMSAPLLARSFGTFLFAIISAIAFATVLGTVSGLIIAASGAVAHDLMDRYMQLGYNEKQKVRAGKIAAFVVGIIAIVLGIIFQGMNVSFLVGLAFAVAASANLPSIIMILFWKKTTAKGIASSIVTGMVSAIGLIMFSPSIYEKFGLDPSTAPIPLDNPGIFSIPLSFLVLVVVSLLTQKKEASAA
;
A
#
# COMPACT_ATOMS: atom_id res chain seq x y z
N MET A 1 13.29 -26.29 14.60
CA MET A 1 12.99 -24.83 14.55
C MET A 1 14.20 -23.96 14.23
N THR A 2 15.44 -24.38 14.53
CA THR A 2 16.66 -23.61 14.20
C THR A 2 16.84 -23.38 12.69
N SER A 3 16.69 -24.41 11.84
CA SER A 3 16.88 -24.25 10.38
C SER A 3 15.91 -23.27 9.74
N THR A 4 14.63 -23.28 10.17
CA THR A 4 13.61 -22.35 9.67
C THR A 4 13.91 -20.91 10.04
N THR A 5 14.51 -20.65 11.21
CA THR A 5 14.88 -19.29 11.64
C THR A 5 16.05 -18.75 10.84
N TYR A 6 17.07 -19.57 10.56
CA TYR A 6 18.19 -19.18 9.70
C TYR A 6 17.74 -18.87 8.27
N VAL A 7 16.85 -19.67 7.71
CA VAL A 7 16.29 -19.43 6.37
C VAL A 7 15.54 -18.09 6.31
N GLN A 8 14.76 -17.75 7.34
CA GLN A 8 14.06 -16.45 7.40
C GLN A 8 15.04 -15.28 7.55
N PHE A 9 16.08 -15.45 8.36
CA PHE A 9 17.14 -14.45 8.51
C PHE A 9 17.88 -14.20 7.20
N ILE A 10 18.27 -15.27 6.49
CA ILE A 10 18.93 -15.18 5.17
C ILE A 10 18.02 -14.48 4.16
N LYS A 11 16.73 -14.84 4.09
CA LYS A 11 15.75 -14.17 3.20
C LYS A 11 15.64 -12.68 3.48
N GLY A 12 15.49 -12.31 4.75
CA GLY A 12 15.44 -10.89 5.17
C GLY A 12 16.75 -10.16 4.84
N GLY A 13 17.89 -10.78 5.12
CA GLY A 13 19.21 -10.23 4.80
C GLY A 13 19.41 -10.02 3.30
N MET A 14 19.05 -11.01 2.47
CA MET A 14 19.11 -10.89 1.01
C MET A 14 18.22 -9.75 0.51
N LEU A 15 17.01 -9.59 1.06
CA LEU A 15 16.12 -8.49 0.68
C LEU A 15 16.78 -7.12 0.95
N VAL A 16 17.42 -6.94 2.11
CA VAL A 16 18.13 -5.71 2.46
C VAL A 16 19.31 -5.48 1.52
N VAL A 17 20.12 -6.51 1.28
CA VAL A 17 21.31 -6.42 0.41
C VAL A 17 20.93 -6.07 -1.03
N PHE A 18 19.94 -6.74 -1.62
CA PHE A 18 19.54 -6.45 -2.99
C PHE A 18 18.80 -5.11 -3.12
N SER A 19 18.07 -4.69 -2.09
CA SER A 19 17.49 -3.34 -2.03
C SER A 19 18.56 -2.25 -1.96
N LEU A 20 19.68 -2.53 -1.27
CA LEU A 20 20.84 -1.65 -1.24
C LEU A 20 21.52 -1.59 -2.61
N ILE A 21 21.73 -2.74 -3.26
CA ILE A 21 22.31 -2.81 -4.61
C ILE A 21 21.48 -1.98 -5.60
N VAL A 22 20.15 -2.11 -5.60
CA VAL A 22 19.29 -1.33 -6.49
C VAL A 22 19.31 0.16 -6.13
N SER A 23 19.27 0.50 -4.84
CA SER A 23 19.39 1.90 -4.39
C SER A 23 20.70 2.53 -4.86
N VAL A 24 21.83 1.83 -4.72
CA VAL A 24 23.14 2.29 -5.21
C VAL A 24 23.15 2.40 -6.74
N ALA A 25 22.53 1.45 -7.45
CA ALA A 25 22.42 1.51 -8.91
C ALA A 25 21.61 2.73 -9.39
N VAL A 26 20.54 3.10 -8.66
CA VAL A 26 19.77 4.34 -8.91
C VAL A 26 20.65 5.58 -8.74
N LEU A 27 21.41 5.65 -7.65
CA LEU A 27 22.32 6.78 -7.39
C LEU A 27 23.44 6.87 -8.43
N TYR A 28 23.96 5.72 -8.87
CA TYR A 28 25.00 5.64 -9.90
C TYR A 28 24.48 6.02 -11.30
N ARG A 29 23.24 5.67 -11.64
CA ARG A 29 22.61 6.10 -12.89
C ARG A 29 22.34 7.60 -12.91
N GLY A 30 21.97 8.17 -11.76
CA GLY A 30 21.61 9.58 -11.67
C GLY A 30 20.17 9.87 -12.07
N LEU A 31 19.89 11.16 -12.24
CA LEU A 31 18.60 11.67 -12.67
C LEU A 31 18.70 12.14 -14.12
N SER A 32 17.70 11.79 -14.93
CA SER A 32 17.55 12.23 -16.32
C SER A 32 16.08 12.47 -16.63
N THR A 33 15.81 13.41 -17.52
CA THR A 33 14.48 13.71 -18.08
C THR A 33 14.01 12.64 -19.07
N THR A 34 14.95 11.98 -19.74
CA THR A 34 14.75 10.92 -20.74
C THR A 34 15.37 9.60 -20.26
N PRO A 35 14.76 8.90 -19.29
CA PRO A 35 15.27 7.61 -18.81
C PRO A 35 15.08 6.54 -19.89
N ASP A 36 16.01 6.44 -20.84
CA ASP A 36 15.99 5.49 -21.96
C ASP A 36 16.25 4.03 -21.52
N GLN A 37 16.57 3.83 -20.24
CA GLN A 37 16.90 2.54 -19.62
C GLN A 37 17.97 1.75 -20.42
N GLY A 38 18.90 2.46 -21.07
CA GLY A 38 19.92 1.87 -21.95
C GLY A 38 19.33 1.16 -23.16
N GLY A 39 18.20 1.64 -23.68
CA GLY A 39 17.51 1.11 -24.87
C GLY A 39 16.68 -0.16 -24.64
N ARG A 40 16.62 -0.69 -23.42
CA ARG A 40 15.91 -1.95 -23.11
C ARG A 40 14.41 -1.79 -22.93
N VAL A 41 13.96 -0.60 -22.56
CA VAL A 41 12.54 -0.24 -22.45
C VAL A 41 12.38 1.11 -23.17
N PRO A 42 11.59 1.17 -24.26
CA PRO A 42 11.40 2.41 -25.00
C PRO A 42 10.78 3.48 -24.09
N PHE A 43 11.53 4.55 -23.84
CA PHE A 43 10.96 5.76 -23.24
C PHE A 43 10.08 6.43 -24.28
N ARG A 44 8.83 6.74 -23.90
CA ARG A 44 7.89 7.45 -24.77
C ARG A 44 7.44 8.72 -24.07
N GLU A 45 7.81 9.85 -24.66
CA GLU A 45 7.35 11.14 -24.20
C GLU A 45 5.84 11.29 -24.43
N TYR A 46 5.16 11.81 -23.41
CA TYR A 46 3.76 12.16 -23.52
C TYR A 46 3.62 13.30 -24.52
N LYS A 47 2.75 13.11 -25.52
CA LYS A 47 2.45 14.19 -26.45
C LYS A 47 1.69 15.30 -25.72
N THR A 48 2.08 16.54 -25.99
CA THR A 48 1.37 17.74 -25.57
C THR A 48 0.96 18.50 -26.81
N MET A 49 -0.22 19.11 -26.77
CA MET A 49 -0.79 19.83 -27.91
C MET A 49 -1.48 21.09 -27.40
N SER A 50 -1.32 22.19 -28.12
CA SER A 50 -2.09 23.40 -27.84
C SER A 50 -3.45 23.31 -28.55
N ALA A 51 -4.47 23.82 -27.89
CA ALA A 51 -5.80 23.98 -28.46
C ALA A 51 -6.26 25.41 -28.28
N SER A 52 -7.16 25.86 -29.15
CA SER A 52 -7.81 27.17 -29.06
C SER A 52 -9.32 27.00 -29.18
N GLU A 53 -10.05 27.87 -28.50
CA GLU A 53 -11.51 27.85 -28.54
C GLU A 53 -12.00 28.83 -29.61
N VAL A 54 -12.55 28.32 -30.71
CA VAL A 54 -13.07 29.13 -31.81
C VAL A 54 -14.59 28.96 -31.84
N LYS A 55 -15.32 30.04 -31.55
CA LYS A 55 -16.81 30.05 -31.50
C LYS A 55 -17.41 29.00 -30.54
N GLY A 56 -16.77 28.77 -29.38
CA GLY A 56 -17.25 27.81 -28.37
C GLY A 56 -16.92 26.34 -28.66
N ASN A 57 -16.28 26.05 -29.80
CA ASN A 57 -15.76 24.71 -30.12
C ASN A 57 -14.24 24.68 -29.92
N LEU A 58 -13.77 23.64 -29.24
CA LEU A 58 -12.35 23.41 -29.07
C LEU A 58 -11.75 22.92 -30.40
N VAL A 59 -10.76 23.66 -30.91
CA VAL A 59 -10.03 23.31 -32.13
C VAL A 59 -8.58 23.02 -31.72
N THR A 60 -8.11 21.83 -32.09
CA THR A 60 -6.71 21.42 -31.91
C THR A 60 -5.82 22.10 -32.97
N GLU A 61 -4.60 22.49 -32.62
CA GLU A 61 -3.63 22.98 -33.62
C GLU A 61 -3.28 21.90 -34.66
N ASP A 62 -3.26 20.63 -34.24
CA ASP A 62 -3.11 19.50 -35.15
C ASP A 62 -4.46 19.13 -35.76
N LYS A 63 -4.59 19.37 -37.06
CA LYS A 63 -5.82 19.10 -37.85
C LYS A 63 -6.12 17.62 -38.02
N THR A 64 -5.20 16.72 -37.64
CA THR A 64 -5.43 15.27 -37.69
C THR A 64 -6.39 14.80 -36.59
N PHE A 65 -6.56 15.60 -35.52
CA PHE A 65 -7.47 15.30 -34.42
C PHE A 65 -8.77 16.09 -34.54
N THR A 66 -9.89 15.42 -34.31
CA THR A 66 -11.22 16.03 -34.24
C THR A 66 -11.79 15.83 -32.84
N VAL A 67 -12.44 16.84 -32.28
CA VAL A 67 -13.04 16.73 -30.94
C VAL A 67 -14.35 15.96 -31.05
N ALA A 68 -14.40 14.78 -30.43
CA ALA A 68 -15.56 13.89 -30.42
C ALA A 68 -16.45 14.09 -29.18
N GLY A 69 -15.91 14.64 -28.09
CA GLY A 69 -16.66 14.87 -26.85
C GLY A 69 -15.78 15.39 -25.72
N GLY A 70 -16.38 15.62 -24.56
CA GLY A 70 -15.66 16.04 -23.36
C GLY A 70 -16.40 15.65 -22.09
N GLN A 71 -15.64 15.43 -21.02
CA GLN A 71 -16.18 15.04 -19.72
C GLN A 71 -15.43 15.72 -18.60
N GLU A 72 -16.17 16.25 -17.63
CA GLU A 72 -15.61 16.87 -16.44
C GLU A 72 -15.93 16.03 -15.21
N VAL A 73 -14.89 15.65 -14.47
CA VAL A 73 -15.02 14.74 -13.32
C VAL A 73 -14.17 15.26 -12.18
N LYS A 74 -14.82 15.63 -11.06
CA LYS A 74 -14.15 16.16 -9.86
C LYS A 74 -13.19 17.32 -10.18
N GLY A 75 -13.60 18.23 -11.07
CA GLY A 75 -12.84 19.41 -11.52
C GLY A 75 -11.68 19.11 -12.50
N ALA A 76 -11.52 17.87 -12.97
CA ALA A 76 -10.60 17.54 -14.05
C ALA A 76 -11.38 17.45 -15.38
N LYS A 77 -10.93 18.21 -16.38
CA LYS A 77 -11.55 18.24 -17.72
C LYS A 77 -10.83 17.29 -18.66
N PHE A 78 -11.59 16.41 -19.30
CA PHE A 78 -11.10 15.46 -20.29
C PHE A 78 -11.78 15.73 -21.63
N VAL A 79 -11.01 15.59 -22.70
CA VAL A 79 -11.48 15.77 -24.07
C VAL A 79 -11.23 14.48 -24.84
N LYS A 80 -12.24 14.02 -25.55
CA LYS A 80 -12.18 12.86 -26.42
C LYS A 80 -11.82 13.35 -27.82
N LEU A 81 -10.68 12.92 -28.34
CA LEU A 81 -10.20 13.25 -29.67
C LEU A 81 -10.26 12.01 -30.57
N SER A 82 -10.79 12.15 -31.78
CA SER A 82 -10.79 11.11 -32.82
C SER A 82 -9.76 11.44 -33.88
N ALA A 83 -8.87 10.49 -34.17
CA ALA A 83 -7.89 10.55 -35.24
C ALA A 83 -7.77 9.19 -35.92
N GLY A 84 -7.98 9.13 -37.24
CA GLY A 84 -7.83 7.88 -38.01
C GLY A 84 -8.75 6.73 -37.58
N GLY A 85 -9.94 7.03 -37.04
CA GLY A 85 -10.90 6.03 -36.54
C GLY A 85 -10.62 5.54 -35.11
N LEU A 86 -9.56 6.03 -34.47
CA LEU A 86 -9.26 5.77 -33.06
C LEU A 86 -9.70 6.96 -32.20
N GLU A 87 -10.52 6.69 -31.19
CA GLU A 87 -10.86 7.66 -30.16
C GLU A 87 -9.81 7.63 -29.07
N THR A 88 -9.39 8.77 -28.55
CA THR A 88 -8.37 8.89 -27.50
C THR A 88 -8.76 9.96 -26.49
N TRP A 89 -8.49 9.70 -25.20
CA TRP A 89 -8.77 10.66 -24.13
C TRP A 89 -7.54 11.51 -23.84
N TRP A 90 -7.74 12.82 -23.73
CA TRP A 90 -6.73 13.82 -23.43
C TRP A 90 -7.15 14.66 -22.24
N ALA A 91 -6.19 15.05 -21.39
CA ALA A 91 -6.44 15.91 -20.24
C ALA A 91 -6.28 17.37 -20.67
N ARG A 92 -7.30 18.19 -20.40
CA ARG A 92 -7.32 19.62 -20.70
C ARG A 92 -6.84 20.41 -19.49
N TYR A 93 -5.82 21.23 -19.72
CA TYR A 93 -5.31 22.20 -18.76
C TYR A 93 -5.51 23.60 -19.31
N ASP A 94 -6.30 24.40 -18.60
CA ASP A 94 -6.52 25.81 -18.91
C ASP A 94 -5.61 26.63 -17.99
N LYS A 95 -4.61 27.32 -18.54
CA LYS A 95 -3.74 28.21 -17.75
C LYS A 95 -3.43 29.49 -18.52
N ASP A 96 -3.68 30.64 -17.89
CA ASP A 96 -3.37 31.97 -18.44
C ASP A 96 -3.93 32.20 -19.86
N GLY A 97 -5.16 31.71 -20.12
CA GLY A 97 -5.83 31.82 -21.43
C GLY A 97 -5.31 30.86 -22.51
N ARG A 98 -4.34 29.99 -22.20
CA ARG A 98 -3.85 28.93 -23.08
C ARG A 98 -4.45 27.59 -22.69
N ILE A 99 -4.96 26.87 -23.68
CA ILE A 99 -5.49 25.52 -23.50
C ILE A 99 -4.42 24.53 -23.96
N THR A 100 -3.96 23.69 -23.05
CA THR A 100 -3.01 22.61 -23.35
C THR A 100 -3.67 21.26 -23.13
N LEU A 101 -3.64 20.42 -24.15
CA LEU A 101 -4.05 19.02 -24.10
C LEU A 101 -2.82 18.15 -23.86
N ARG A 102 -2.88 17.27 -22.86
CA ARG A 102 -1.83 16.28 -22.59
C ARG A 102 -2.34 14.86 -22.85
N GLU A 103 -1.54 14.04 -23.52
CA GLU A 103 -1.83 12.63 -23.78
C GLU A 103 -2.09 11.94 -22.43
N THR A 104 -3.20 11.23 -22.32
CA THR A 104 -3.50 10.38 -21.16
C THR A 104 -3.43 8.93 -21.56
N GLN A 105 -3.27 8.06 -20.57
CA GLN A 105 -3.49 6.64 -20.77
C GLN A 105 -4.83 6.26 -20.20
N TYR A 106 -5.55 5.34 -20.82
CA TYR A 106 -6.87 4.99 -20.33
C TYR A 106 -7.24 3.53 -20.65
N SER A 107 -8.14 2.99 -19.84
CA SER A 107 -8.77 1.69 -20.04
C SER A 107 -10.29 1.90 -20.08
N VAL A 108 -10.95 1.27 -21.06
CA VAL A 108 -12.40 1.28 -21.24
C VAL A 108 -12.89 -0.14 -21.12
N ALA A 109 -13.73 -0.42 -20.13
CA ALA A 109 -14.51 -1.65 -20.07
C ALA A 109 -15.86 -1.40 -20.76
N LYS A 110 -16.06 -2.07 -21.90
CA LYS A 110 -17.29 -1.97 -22.68
C LYS A 110 -18.41 -2.82 -22.09
N ALA A 111 -19.65 -2.45 -22.40
CA ALA A 111 -20.83 -3.19 -21.98
C ALA A 111 -20.88 -4.65 -22.50
N ASP A 112 -20.20 -4.96 -23.61
CA ASP A 112 -20.08 -6.30 -24.19
C ASP A 112 -19.04 -7.20 -23.47
N GLY A 113 -18.37 -6.67 -22.43
CA GLY A 113 -17.33 -7.37 -21.67
C GLY A 113 -15.93 -7.27 -22.28
N SER A 114 -15.76 -6.62 -23.43
CA SER A 114 -14.44 -6.33 -24.01
C SER A 114 -13.77 -5.14 -23.32
N SER A 115 -12.45 -5.17 -23.24
CA SER A 115 -11.65 -4.07 -22.70
C SER A 115 -10.79 -3.44 -23.80
N LEU A 116 -10.79 -2.11 -23.85
CA LEU A 116 -9.85 -1.33 -24.66
C LEU A 116 -8.83 -0.65 -23.77
N VAL A 117 -7.59 -0.58 -24.23
CA VAL A 117 -6.52 0.23 -23.64
C VAL A 117 -5.99 1.16 -24.71
N ASN A 118 -6.01 2.47 -24.44
CA ASN A 118 -5.57 3.51 -25.37
C ASN A 118 -6.19 3.40 -26.80
N GLY A 119 -7.44 2.91 -26.88
CA GLY A 119 -8.23 2.85 -28.12
C GLY A 119 -8.10 1.53 -28.88
N LEU A 120 -7.22 0.63 -28.44
CA LEU A 120 -7.01 -0.69 -29.02
C LEU A 120 -7.46 -1.79 -28.03
N PRO A 121 -7.81 -3.00 -28.50
CA PRO A 121 -8.13 -4.13 -27.62
C PRO A 121 -7.02 -4.40 -26.60
N GLU A 122 -7.41 -4.67 -25.35
CA GLU A 122 -6.48 -5.08 -24.30
C GLU A 122 -5.83 -6.41 -24.67
N SER A 123 -4.50 -6.44 -24.65
CA SER A 123 -3.70 -7.64 -24.98
C SER A 123 -2.41 -7.64 -24.15
N LYS A 124 -1.61 -8.71 -24.25
CA LYS A 124 -0.28 -8.74 -23.59
C LYS A 124 0.64 -7.65 -24.16
N GLU A 125 0.43 -7.27 -25.41
CA GLU A 125 1.17 -6.24 -26.12
C GLU A 125 0.59 -4.83 -25.88
N ASN A 126 -0.70 -4.71 -25.56
CA ASN A 126 -1.40 -3.45 -25.34
C ASN A 126 -1.94 -3.32 -23.91
N GLN A 127 -1.04 -2.94 -22.99
CA GLN A 127 -1.36 -2.61 -21.60
C GLN A 127 -1.03 -1.15 -21.30
N PRO A 128 -1.60 -0.57 -20.22
CA PRO A 128 -1.16 0.74 -19.72
C PRO A 128 0.35 0.74 -19.50
N ARG A 129 1.01 1.71 -20.14
CA ARG A 129 2.45 1.90 -20.09
C ARG A 129 2.87 2.33 -18.68
N LEU A 130 4.13 2.05 -18.36
CA LEU A 130 4.72 2.49 -17.10
C LEU A 130 4.76 4.02 -17.05
N PHE A 131 4.51 4.55 -15.86
CA PHE A 131 4.53 5.97 -15.55
C PHE A 131 5.81 6.34 -14.79
N GLY A 132 6.04 7.65 -14.74
CA GLY A 132 7.12 8.26 -14.00
C GLY A 132 8.22 8.78 -14.91
N ASN A 133 8.66 10.02 -14.72
CA ASN A 133 9.92 10.56 -15.21
C ASN A 133 10.05 11.98 -14.64
N LEU A 134 11.18 12.63 -14.92
CA LEU A 134 11.37 14.04 -14.63
C LEU A 134 11.04 14.85 -15.89
N GLU A 135 10.17 15.84 -15.79
CA GLU A 135 9.94 16.83 -16.85
C GLU A 135 11.06 17.88 -16.83
N THR A 136 11.47 18.30 -15.62
CA THR A 136 12.57 19.24 -15.40
C THR A 136 13.44 18.81 -14.21
N ILE A 137 14.73 19.12 -14.27
CA ILE A 137 15.69 18.92 -13.16
C ILE A 137 16.32 20.27 -12.83
N ARG A 138 15.97 20.87 -11.68
CA ARG A 138 16.41 22.24 -11.32
C ARG A 138 16.26 23.23 -12.48
N GLY A 139 15.08 23.25 -13.11
CA GLY A 139 14.78 24.11 -14.25
C GLY A 139 15.34 23.64 -15.61
N LYS A 140 16.27 22.69 -15.66
CA LYS A 140 16.81 22.14 -16.92
C LYS A 140 15.84 21.15 -17.56
N THR A 141 15.67 21.24 -18.87
CA THR A 141 14.80 20.38 -19.70
C THR A 141 15.56 19.83 -20.90
N GLY A 142 14.98 18.82 -21.57
CA GLY A 142 15.57 18.20 -22.76
C GLY A 142 16.52 17.03 -22.47
N PRO A 143 17.00 16.34 -23.51
CA PRO A 143 17.80 15.11 -23.40
C PRO A 143 19.16 15.30 -22.71
N ASP A 144 19.71 16.52 -22.73
CA ASP A 144 20.97 16.86 -22.06
C ASP A 144 20.81 17.14 -20.55
N ALA A 145 19.56 17.19 -20.06
CA ALA A 145 19.28 17.34 -18.63
C ALA A 145 19.51 16.01 -17.90
N SER A 146 20.79 15.71 -17.65
CA SER A 146 21.26 14.56 -16.87
C SER A 146 22.24 15.01 -15.79
N THR A 147 22.15 14.42 -14.61
CA THR A 147 23.02 14.75 -13.47
C THR A 147 24.28 13.90 -13.42
N GLY A 148 24.32 12.77 -14.14
CA GLY A 148 25.30 11.72 -13.90
C GLY A 148 25.19 11.13 -12.49
N LYS A 149 26.27 10.49 -12.00
CA LYS A 149 26.33 9.87 -10.67
C LYS A 149 26.10 10.92 -9.58
N VAL A 150 25.21 10.64 -8.65
CA VAL A 150 24.90 11.54 -7.52
C VAL A 150 25.07 10.85 -6.19
N GLY A 151 25.43 11.61 -5.16
CA GLY A 151 25.40 11.12 -3.78
C GLY A 151 23.95 10.93 -3.27
N PRO A 152 23.74 10.17 -2.17
CA PRO A 152 22.41 9.94 -1.61
C PRO A 152 21.70 11.23 -1.18
N PHE A 153 22.42 12.17 -0.57
CA PHE A 153 21.85 13.46 -0.14
C PHE A 153 21.63 14.42 -1.30
N GLU A 154 22.52 14.40 -2.29
CA GLU A 154 22.38 15.20 -3.50
C GLU A 154 21.16 14.77 -4.33
N PHE A 155 20.95 13.46 -4.45
CA PHE A 155 19.74 12.89 -5.06
C PHE A 155 18.46 13.44 -4.42
N LEU A 156 18.39 13.43 -3.09
CA LEU A 156 17.24 13.95 -2.35
C LEU A 156 17.12 15.48 -2.48
N SER A 157 18.24 16.21 -2.51
CA SER A 157 18.26 17.66 -2.72
C SER A 157 17.69 18.05 -4.08
N ILE A 158 18.11 17.36 -5.16
CA ILE A 158 17.63 17.62 -6.52
C ILE A 158 16.11 17.32 -6.62
N LEU A 159 15.65 16.23 -6.00
CA LEU A 159 14.23 15.90 -5.98
C LEU A 159 13.39 16.81 -5.08
N SER A 160 14.00 17.46 -4.09
CA SER A 160 13.33 18.43 -3.22
C SER A 160 13.28 19.83 -3.82
N ASP A 161 13.95 20.06 -4.94
CA ASP A 161 14.06 21.36 -5.57
C ASP A 161 12.68 21.85 -6.11
N PRO A 162 12.29 23.11 -5.85
CA PRO A 162 11.04 23.68 -6.36
C PRO A 162 10.95 23.76 -7.89
N GLU A 163 12.07 23.74 -8.60
CA GLU A 163 12.14 23.76 -10.07
C GLU A 163 12.26 22.37 -10.70
N THR A 164 12.41 21.33 -9.88
CA THR A 164 12.28 19.94 -10.34
C THR A 164 10.79 19.61 -10.49
N ARG A 165 10.42 19.02 -11.62
CA ARG A 165 9.04 18.65 -11.97
C ARG A 165 8.99 17.15 -12.23
N VAL A 166 8.17 16.44 -11.46
CA VAL A 166 8.06 14.98 -11.54
C VAL A 166 6.71 14.61 -12.13
N ASN A 167 6.74 13.83 -13.21
CA ASN A 167 5.54 13.32 -13.85
C ASN A 167 4.96 12.17 -13.02
N ARG A 168 3.79 12.43 -12.42
CA ARG A 168 2.97 11.41 -11.77
C ARG A 168 1.71 11.19 -12.59
N TRP A 169 0.80 10.36 -12.08
CA TRP A 169 -0.54 10.23 -12.63
C TRP A 169 -1.60 10.45 -11.57
N LYS A 170 -2.79 10.83 -12.02
CA LYS A 170 -4.03 10.82 -11.26
C LYS A 170 -4.99 9.87 -11.96
N THR A 171 -5.50 8.90 -11.21
CA THR A 171 -6.53 7.99 -11.71
C THR A 171 -7.90 8.64 -11.55
N VAL A 172 -8.65 8.76 -12.63
CA VAL A 172 -10.02 9.26 -12.66
C VAL A 172 -10.90 8.18 -13.30
N LYS A 173 -12.01 7.86 -12.63
CA LYS A 173 -12.98 6.88 -13.11
C LYS A 173 -14.29 7.61 -13.42
N PHE A 174 -14.88 7.31 -14.57
CA PHE A 174 -16.16 7.85 -15.00
C PHE A 174 -16.85 6.92 -15.99
N THR A 175 -18.10 7.23 -16.32
CA THR A 175 -18.90 6.49 -17.31
C THR A 175 -19.13 7.35 -18.55
N ASP A 176 -18.86 6.80 -19.73
CA ASP A 176 -19.16 7.41 -21.03
C ASP A 176 -20.25 6.55 -21.70
N GLY A 177 -21.51 7.00 -21.62
CA GLY A 177 -22.66 6.16 -22.00
C GLY A 177 -22.78 4.90 -21.12
N ALA A 178 -22.69 3.72 -21.73
CA ALA A 178 -22.70 2.42 -21.04
C ALA A 178 -21.29 1.94 -20.63
N ASP A 179 -20.24 2.60 -21.12
CA ASP A 179 -18.86 2.15 -20.95
C ASP A 179 -18.23 2.74 -19.68
N LYS A 180 -17.41 1.95 -18.99
CA LYS A 180 -16.66 2.39 -17.80
C LYS A 180 -15.25 2.77 -18.21
N VAL A 181 -14.91 4.04 -18.06
CA VAL A 181 -13.61 4.59 -18.45
C VAL A 181 -12.77 4.87 -17.20
N VAL A 182 -11.52 4.40 -17.22
CA VAL A 182 -10.49 4.71 -16.23
C VAL A 182 -9.35 5.43 -16.92
N VAL A 183 -9.18 6.72 -16.61
CA VAL A 183 -8.13 7.57 -17.17
C VAL A 183 -7.00 7.75 -16.16
N TYR A 184 -5.77 7.54 -16.61
CA TYR A 184 -4.52 7.84 -15.93
C TYR A 184 -3.95 9.13 -16.53
N ALA A 185 -4.32 10.25 -15.94
CA ALA A 185 -3.95 11.57 -16.42
C ALA A 185 -2.59 11.99 -15.85
N PRO A 186 -1.65 12.53 -16.66
CA PRO A 186 -0.41 13.09 -16.15
C PRO A 186 -0.67 14.16 -15.10
N ASN A 187 0.06 14.14 -13.98
CA ASN A 187 -0.05 15.15 -12.94
C ASN A 187 1.35 15.57 -12.51
N VAL A 188 1.81 16.69 -13.08
CA VAL A 188 3.13 17.23 -12.79
C VAL A 188 3.16 17.76 -11.37
N THR A 189 4.00 17.16 -10.54
CA THR A 189 4.16 17.58 -9.15
C THR A 189 5.53 18.23 -8.97
N PRO A 190 5.59 19.44 -8.38
CA PRO A 190 6.84 20.05 -7.95
C PRO A 190 7.62 19.15 -6.98
N GLY A 191 8.95 19.09 -7.11
CA GLY A 191 9.82 18.27 -6.27
C GLY A 191 9.68 18.57 -4.78
N ASN A 192 9.67 19.86 -4.42
CA ASN A 192 9.42 20.30 -3.04
C ASN A 192 8.06 19.84 -2.47
N LYS A 193 7.05 19.60 -3.32
CA LYS A 193 5.75 19.07 -2.91
C LYS A 193 5.77 17.55 -2.88
N LEU A 194 6.48 16.90 -3.80
CA LEU A 194 6.68 15.45 -3.83
C LEU A 194 7.33 14.95 -2.54
N MET A 195 8.37 15.65 -2.08
CA MET A 195 9.16 15.28 -0.91
C MET A 195 8.49 15.64 0.43
N ARG A 196 7.34 16.33 0.40
CA ARG A 196 6.56 16.58 1.62
C ARG A 196 5.83 15.32 2.08
N PRO A 197 5.92 14.95 3.37
CA PRO A 197 5.11 13.90 3.93
C PRO A 197 3.61 14.18 3.76
N GLY A 198 2.81 13.12 3.62
CA GLY A 198 1.36 13.23 3.69
C GLY A 198 0.62 13.51 2.38
N LEU A 199 1.23 13.20 1.23
CA LEU A 199 0.54 13.27 -0.06
C LEU A 199 -0.54 12.19 -0.23
N LYS A 200 -0.29 10.98 0.30
CA LYS A 200 -1.26 9.86 0.29
C LYS A 200 -2.20 9.93 1.49
N PHE A 201 -1.62 10.05 2.68
CA PHE A 201 -2.37 10.27 3.92
C PHE A 201 -2.35 11.77 4.21
N LYS A 202 -3.46 12.47 3.96
CA LYS A 202 -3.52 13.94 3.88
C LYS A 202 -3.13 14.64 5.21
N VAL A 203 -1.84 14.84 5.45
CA VAL A 203 -1.32 15.51 6.67
C VAL A 203 -1.60 17.02 6.67
N GLU A 204 -1.62 17.66 5.50
CA GLU A 204 -2.02 19.08 5.34
C GLU A 204 -3.52 19.23 5.03
N GLY A 205 -4.31 18.18 5.27
CA GLY A 205 -5.74 18.15 4.98
C GLY A 205 -6.62 18.80 6.04
N THR A 206 -7.91 18.50 5.95
CA THR A 206 -8.91 18.86 6.97
C THR A 206 -8.55 18.27 8.35
N PRO A 207 -9.04 18.84 9.47
CA PRO A 207 -8.78 18.29 10.81
C PRO A 207 -9.12 16.80 10.94
N ILE A 208 -10.18 16.36 10.26
CA ILE A 208 -10.61 14.96 10.20
C ILE A 208 -9.56 14.07 9.52
N GLN A 209 -8.97 14.53 8.42
CA GLN A 209 -7.92 13.78 7.71
C GLN A 209 -6.62 13.66 8.52
N LYS A 210 -6.29 14.70 9.31
CA LYS A 210 -5.17 14.64 10.25
C LYS A 210 -5.44 13.63 11.37
N LEU A 211 -6.67 13.59 11.87
CA LEU A 211 -7.10 12.63 12.88
C LEU A 211 -7.05 11.19 12.35
N ASP A 212 -7.49 10.97 11.12
CA ASP A 212 -7.41 9.65 10.45
C ASP A 212 -5.95 9.19 10.33
N PHE A 213 -5.05 10.07 9.91
CA PHE A 213 -3.61 9.75 9.84
C PHE A 213 -3.02 9.44 11.22
N LEU A 214 -3.32 10.25 12.24
CA LEU A 214 -2.87 10.00 13.60
C LEU A 214 -3.39 8.65 14.13
N SER A 215 -4.65 8.36 13.84
CA SER A 215 -5.30 7.11 14.22
C SER A 215 -4.67 5.89 13.53
N LEU A 216 -4.35 5.99 12.24
CA LEU A 216 -3.60 4.97 11.50
C LEU A 216 -2.20 4.76 12.11
N MET A 217 -1.48 5.84 12.45
CA MET A 217 -0.18 5.74 13.11
C MET A 217 -0.28 5.03 14.44
N LEU A 218 -1.24 5.43 15.29
CA LEU A 218 -1.49 4.80 16.58
C LEU A 218 -1.80 3.31 16.42
N ALA A 219 -2.69 2.96 15.49
CA ALA A 219 -3.03 1.57 15.17
C ALA A 219 -1.81 0.77 14.69
N LEU A 220 -0.94 1.35 13.87
CA LEU A 220 0.25 0.68 13.35
C LEU A 220 1.29 0.43 14.46
N PHE A 221 1.57 1.44 15.29
CA PHE A 221 2.51 1.33 16.40
C PHE A 221 2.02 0.33 17.45
N LEU A 222 0.80 0.53 17.95
CA LEU A 222 0.24 -0.30 19.00
C LEU A 222 -0.10 -1.70 18.50
N GLY A 223 -0.61 -1.82 17.28
CA GLY A 223 -0.92 -3.10 16.67
C GLY A 223 0.32 -3.96 16.52
N THR A 224 1.45 -3.41 16.06
CA THR A 224 2.73 -4.14 15.92
C THR A 224 3.21 -4.71 17.24
N ALA A 225 3.07 -3.98 18.35
CA ALA A 225 3.46 -4.44 19.68
C ALA A 225 2.58 -5.59 20.21
N ALA A 226 1.35 -5.71 19.72
CA ALA A 226 0.35 -6.65 20.23
C ALA A 226 0.21 -7.94 19.39
N LEU A 227 1.10 -8.18 18.42
CA LEU A 227 1.04 -9.33 17.52
C LEU A 227 1.59 -10.61 18.18
N PRO A 228 0.72 -11.60 18.51
CA PRO A 228 1.14 -12.79 19.26
C PRO A 228 2.20 -13.63 18.54
N HIS A 229 2.17 -13.65 17.21
CA HIS A 229 3.11 -14.41 16.38
C HIS A 229 4.56 -13.90 16.47
N ILE A 230 4.76 -12.66 16.93
CA ILE A 230 6.09 -12.09 17.23
C ILE A 230 6.49 -12.47 18.65
N LEU A 231 5.57 -12.35 19.62
CA LEU A 231 5.81 -12.66 21.04
C LEU A 231 6.27 -14.11 21.24
N ILE A 232 5.61 -15.07 20.59
CA ILE A 232 5.97 -16.49 20.71
C ILE A 232 7.42 -16.77 20.28
N ARG A 233 8.00 -15.95 19.40
CA ARG A 233 9.40 -16.12 18.98
C ARG A 233 10.38 -15.68 20.07
N TYR A 234 10.03 -14.69 20.89
CA TYR A 234 10.83 -14.31 22.06
C TYR A 234 10.88 -15.39 23.14
N TYR A 235 9.87 -16.26 23.21
CA TYR A 235 9.90 -17.39 24.15
C TYR A 235 10.78 -18.56 23.70
N THR A 236 11.26 -18.54 22.45
CA THR A 236 12.15 -19.59 21.92
C THR A 236 13.63 -19.26 22.07
N VAL A 237 13.99 -18.07 22.57
CA VAL A 237 15.40 -17.71 22.81
C VAL A 237 15.85 -18.09 24.22
N PRO A 238 17.10 -18.53 24.40
CA PRO A 238 17.58 -19.10 25.67
C PRO A 238 17.75 -18.07 26.80
N SER A 239 17.80 -16.77 26.50
CA SER A 239 18.02 -15.72 27.50
C SER A 239 17.29 -14.42 27.14
N PRO A 240 16.76 -13.68 28.14
CA PRO A 240 16.19 -12.35 27.94
C PRO A 240 17.18 -11.34 27.33
N ALA A 241 18.48 -11.47 27.63
CA ALA A 241 19.50 -10.60 27.05
C ALA A 241 19.63 -10.83 25.54
N CYS A 242 19.59 -12.09 25.10
CA CYS A 242 19.57 -12.45 23.68
C CYS A 242 18.29 -11.95 22.99
N ALA A 243 17.14 -12.01 23.66
CA ALA A 243 15.87 -11.46 23.15
C ALA A 243 16.01 -9.97 22.82
N ARG A 244 16.53 -9.17 23.77
CA ARG A 244 16.73 -7.72 23.58
C ARG A 244 17.70 -7.42 22.43
N LYS A 245 18.84 -8.12 22.37
CA LYS A 245 19.81 -7.95 21.28
C LYS A 245 19.18 -8.28 19.92
N SER A 246 18.41 -9.36 19.84
CA SER A 246 17.66 -9.73 18.64
C SER A 246 16.68 -8.64 18.21
N THR A 247 15.95 -8.04 19.16
CA THR A 247 15.02 -6.93 18.87
C THR A 247 15.75 -5.71 18.31
N ILE A 248 16.88 -5.33 18.90
CA ILE A 248 17.66 -4.17 18.43
C ILE A 248 18.13 -4.39 16.99
N VAL A 249 18.68 -5.57 16.68
CA VAL A 249 19.14 -5.91 15.33
C VAL A 249 17.96 -5.90 14.35
N ALA A 250 16.81 -6.45 14.74
CA ALA A 250 15.62 -6.45 13.90
C ALA A 250 15.11 -5.03 13.61
N ILE A 251 15.01 -4.17 14.63
CA ILE A 251 14.57 -2.77 14.47
C ILE A 251 15.55 -1.99 13.58
N ALA A 252 16.86 -2.16 13.78
CA ALA A 252 17.88 -1.52 12.96
C ALA A 252 17.79 -1.97 11.49
N ALA A 253 17.62 -3.27 11.24
CA ALA A 253 17.47 -3.80 9.88
C ALA A 253 16.18 -3.31 9.19
N ILE A 254 15.05 -3.27 9.91
CA ILE A 254 13.78 -2.74 9.39
C ILE A 254 13.89 -1.25 9.11
N GLY A 255 14.49 -0.47 10.02
CA GLY A 255 14.69 0.96 9.85
C GLY A 255 15.59 1.26 8.64
N PHE A 256 16.70 0.54 8.50
CA PHE A 256 17.58 0.66 7.35
C PHE A 256 16.87 0.28 6.05
N PHE A 257 16.09 -0.80 6.05
CA PHE A 257 15.27 -1.19 4.91
C PHE A 257 14.26 -0.10 4.52
N TYR A 258 13.58 0.54 5.48
CA TYR A 258 12.66 1.64 5.16
C TYR A 258 13.34 2.83 4.50
N VAL A 259 14.56 3.18 4.93
CA VAL A 259 15.38 4.19 4.23
C VAL A 259 15.63 3.76 2.79
N LEU A 260 15.99 2.50 2.53
CA LEU A 260 16.17 1.99 1.16
C LEU A 260 14.87 2.03 0.35
N THR A 261 13.72 1.68 0.94
CA THR A 261 12.44 1.72 0.21
C THR A 261 12.07 3.11 -0.31
N MET A 262 12.51 4.18 0.37
CA MET A 262 12.36 5.54 -0.13
C MET A 262 13.13 5.75 -1.44
N TYR A 263 14.40 5.31 -1.51
CA TYR A 263 15.20 5.39 -2.73
C TYR A 263 14.66 4.48 -3.84
N LEU A 264 14.15 3.29 -3.50
CA LEU A 264 13.50 2.40 -4.47
C LEU A 264 12.22 3.03 -5.04
N GLY A 265 11.38 3.63 -4.20
CA GLY A 265 10.14 4.27 -4.63
C GLY A 265 10.39 5.50 -5.52
N LEU A 266 11.27 6.39 -5.08
CA LEU A 266 11.67 7.57 -5.87
C LEU A 266 12.41 7.16 -7.14
N GLY A 267 13.30 6.16 -7.06
CA GLY A 267 14.01 5.58 -8.18
C GLY A 267 13.07 5.00 -9.24
N ALA A 268 12.02 4.29 -8.83
CA ALA A 268 11.01 3.76 -9.74
C ALA A 268 10.25 4.90 -10.45
N LEU A 269 9.92 5.96 -9.71
CA LEU A 269 9.22 7.12 -10.25
C LEU A 269 10.05 7.89 -11.27
N ILE A 270 11.35 8.09 -11.06
CA ILE A 270 12.18 8.84 -12.03
C ILE A 270 12.60 8.01 -13.24
N ASN A 271 12.62 6.68 -13.14
CA ASN A 271 13.06 5.78 -14.22
C ASN A 271 11.93 5.27 -15.12
N ALA A 272 10.70 5.80 -15.01
CA ALA A 272 9.55 5.32 -15.78
C ALA A 272 9.23 3.84 -15.56
N THR A 273 9.34 3.36 -14.31
CA THR A 273 9.08 1.94 -13.99
C THR A 273 7.88 1.70 -13.08
N VAL A 274 7.04 2.72 -12.86
CA VAL A 274 5.87 2.58 -11.99
C VAL A 274 4.67 2.10 -12.79
N ASN A 275 4.04 1.01 -12.35
CA ASN A 275 2.86 0.48 -13.03
C ASN A 275 1.58 1.17 -12.50
N PRO A 276 0.78 1.83 -13.36
CA PRO A 276 -0.45 2.51 -12.94
C PRO A 276 -1.56 1.57 -12.47
N LEU A 277 -1.47 0.28 -12.82
CA LEU A 277 -2.41 -0.77 -12.40
C LEU A 277 -2.06 -1.36 -11.03
N THR A 278 -0.78 -1.35 -10.64
CA THR A 278 -0.33 -1.98 -9.40
C THR A 278 0.93 -1.33 -8.84
N ASP A 279 0.83 -0.81 -7.60
CA ASP A 279 1.96 -0.21 -6.90
C ASP A 279 2.99 -1.28 -6.45
N ASN A 280 2.57 -2.55 -6.37
CA ASN A 280 3.37 -3.64 -5.79
C ASN A 280 4.55 -4.07 -6.68
N MET A 281 4.56 -3.64 -7.96
CA MET A 281 5.60 -3.99 -8.93
C MET A 281 6.70 -2.94 -9.06
N SER A 282 6.65 -1.86 -8.28
CA SER A 282 7.61 -0.75 -8.39
C SER A 282 9.07 -1.19 -8.21
N ALA A 283 9.37 -1.99 -7.18
CA ALA A 283 10.74 -2.46 -6.94
C ALA A 283 11.24 -3.49 -7.98
N PRO A 284 10.47 -4.54 -8.34
CA PRO A 284 10.85 -5.44 -9.43
C PRO A 284 11.04 -4.71 -10.78
N LEU A 285 10.11 -3.83 -11.17
CA LEU A 285 10.21 -3.12 -12.44
C LEU A 285 11.39 -2.14 -12.46
N LEU A 286 11.69 -1.48 -11.34
CA LEU A 286 12.92 -0.73 -11.19
C LEU A 286 14.15 -1.61 -11.39
N ALA A 287 14.21 -2.77 -10.74
CA ALA A 287 15.31 -3.72 -10.91
C ALA A 287 15.47 -4.18 -12.37
N ARG A 288 14.35 -4.40 -13.07
CA ARG A 288 14.33 -4.75 -14.51
C ARG A 288 14.97 -3.68 -15.37
N SER A 289 14.83 -2.40 -15.02
CA SER A 289 15.50 -1.31 -15.76
C SER A 289 17.04 -1.39 -15.69
N PHE A 290 17.61 -2.06 -14.68
CA PHE A 290 19.05 -2.30 -14.57
C PHE A 290 19.46 -3.64 -15.20
N GLY A 291 18.55 -4.61 -15.27
CA GLY A 291 18.74 -5.85 -16.01
C GLY A 291 17.76 -6.95 -15.59
N THR A 292 17.57 -7.92 -16.48
CA THR A 292 16.74 -9.10 -16.23
C THR A 292 17.25 -9.94 -15.07
N PHE A 293 18.56 -9.97 -14.83
CA PHE A 293 19.17 -10.68 -13.69
C PHE A 293 18.73 -10.10 -12.34
N LEU A 294 18.81 -8.78 -12.15
CA LEU A 294 18.36 -8.13 -10.92
C LEU A 294 16.85 -8.28 -10.72
N PHE A 295 16.08 -8.20 -11.81
CA PHE A 295 14.65 -8.49 -11.78
C PHE A 295 14.34 -9.91 -11.30
N ALA A 296 15.03 -10.92 -11.85
CA ALA A 296 14.84 -12.32 -11.48
C ALA A 296 15.17 -12.56 -10.00
N ILE A 297 16.28 -12.01 -9.51
CA ILE A 297 16.69 -12.16 -8.11
C ILE A 297 15.69 -11.48 -7.16
N ILE A 298 15.32 -10.23 -7.40
CA ILE A 298 14.39 -9.51 -6.52
C ILE A 298 13.01 -10.19 -6.53
N SER A 299 12.56 -10.65 -7.69
CA SER A 299 11.31 -11.41 -7.81
C SER A 299 11.37 -12.73 -7.05
N ALA A 300 12.48 -13.48 -7.15
CA ALA A 300 12.69 -14.73 -6.42
C ALA A 300 12.75 -14.50 -4.90
N ILE A 301 13.45 -13.47 -4.44
CA ILE A 301 13.52 -13.09 -3.01
C ILE A 301 12.14 -12.69 -2.50
N ALA A 302 11.41 -11.85 -3.25
CA ALA A 302 10.06 -11.43 -2.88
C ALA A 302 9.13 -12.64 -2.75
N PHE A 303 9.14 -13.54 -3.74
CA PHE A 303 8.34 -14.77 -3.71
C PHE A 303 8.72 -15.68 -2.53
N ALA A 304 10.02 -15.93 -2.34
CA ALA A 304 10.52 -16.76 -1.24
C ALA A 304 10.22 -16.17 0.14
N THR A 305 10.19 -14.85 0.25
CA THR A 305 9.84 -14.12 1.48
C THR A 305 8.35 -14.23 1.77
N VAL A 306 7.48 -13.99 0.78
CA VAL A 306 6.02 -14.15 0.93
C VAL A 306 5.66 -15.58 1.32
N LEU A 307 6.18 -16.59 0.61
CA LEU A 307 5.91 -17.99 0.96
C LEU A 307 6.41 -18.33 2.37
N GLY A 308 7.55 -17.76 2.75
CA GLY A 308 8.14 -17.91 4.08
C GLY A 308 7.28 -17.30 5.19
N THR A 309 6.75 -16.10 5.01
CA THR A 309 5.92 -15.42 6.02
C THR A 309 4.54 -16.06 6.11
N VAL A 310 3.91 -16.37 4.97
CA VAL A 310 2.61 -17.04 4.91
C VAL A 310 2.66 -18.39 5.63
N SER A 311 3.66 -19.22 5.35
CA SER A 311 3.81 -20.52 6.03
C SER A 311 3.98 -20.35 7.55
N GLY A 312 4.76 -19.35 7.98
CA GLY A 312 4.96 -19.06 9.40
C GLY A 312 3.67 -18.60 10.11
N LEU A 313 2.88 -17.76 9.45
CA LEU A 313 1.59 -17.28 9.99
C LEU A 313 0.54 -18.40 10.03
N ILE A 314 0.48 -19.26 9.00
CA ILE A 314 -0.42 -20.42 8.97
C ILE A 314 -0.09 -21.38 10.12
N ILE A 315 1.20 -21.67 10.36
CA ILE A 315 1.60 -22.54 11.47
C ILE A 315 1.20 -21.91 12.81
N ALA A 316 1.46 -20.62 13.01
CA ALA A 316 1.06 -19.93 14.23
C ALA A 316 -0.46 -19.95 14.46
N ALA A 317 -1.26 -19.69 13.42
CA ALA A 317 -2.71 -19.76 13.49
C ALA A 317 -3.21 -21.19 13.73
N SER A 318 -2.61 -22.19 13.07
CA SER A 318 -2.95 -23.60 13.28
C SER A 318 -2.62 -24.08 14.70
N GLY A 319 -1.53 -23.57 15.29
CA GLY A 319 -1.16 -23.83 16.67
C GLY A 319 -2.18 -23.25 17.64
N ALA A 320 -2.63 -22.02 17.42
CA ALA A 320 -3.69 -21.41 18.22
C ALA A 320 -5.00 -22.21 18.13
N VAL A 321 -5.38 -22.67 16.94
CA VAL A 321 -6.60 -23.48 16.77
C VAL A 321 -6.46 -24.87 17.42
N ALA A 322 -5.37 -25.58 17.15
CA ALA A 322 -5.21 -26.96 17.63
C ALA A 322 -4.90 -27.04 19.12
N HIS A 323 -4.07 -26.14 19.65
CA HIS A 323 -3.65 -26.16 21.05
C HIS A 323 -4.55 -25.30 21.95
N ASP A 324 -4.89 -24.08 21.55
CA ASP A 324 -5.65 -23.18 22.44
C ASP A 324 -7.16 -23.45 22.36
N LEU A 325 -7.70 -23.66 21.15
CA LEU A 325 -9.13 -23.89 20.97
C LEU A 325 -9.53 -25.36 21.15
N MET A 326 -8.89 -26.29 20.43
CA MET A 326 -9.28 -27.71 20.46
C MET A 326 -8.81 -28.44 21.72
N ASP A 327 -7.54 -28.31 22.10
CA ASP A 327 -6.98 -29.04 23.23
C ASP A 327 -7.31 -28.35 24.57
N ARG A 328 -7.03 -27.05 24.71
CA ARG A 328 -7.17 -26.34 25.99
C ARG A 328 -8.59 -25.88 26.31
N TYR A 329 -9.30 -25.32 25.32
CA TYR A 329 -10.65 -24.81 25.53
C TYR A 329 -11.74 -25.88 25.40
N MET A 330 -11.73 -26.67 24.31
CA MET A 330 -12.70 -27.77 24.11
C MET A 330 -12.35 -29.05 24.88
N GLN A 331 -11.14 -29.16 25.46
CA GLN A 331 -10.70 -30.30 26.28
C GLN A 331 -10.87 -31.66 25.59
N LEU A 332 -10.58 -31.73 24.29
CA LEU A 332 -10.84 -32.91 23.46
C LEU A 332 -9.95 -34.14 23.76
N GLY A 333 -9.10 -34.08 24.79
CA GLY A 333 -8.37 -35.24 25.31
C GLY A 333 -7.45 -35.94 24.29
N TYR A 334 -6.89 -35.20 23.33
CA TYR A 334 -6.14 -35.78 22.22
C TYR A 334 -4.78 -36.35 22.64
N ASN A 335 -4.41 -37.50 22.08
CA ASN A 335 -3.05 -38.03 22.14
C ASN A 335 -2.09 -37.19 21.25
N GLU A 336 -0.77 -37.22 21.48
CA GLU A 336 0.22 -36.42 20.72
C GLU A 336 0.09 -36.58 19.20
N LYS A 337 -0.10 -37.81 18.71
CA LYS A 337 -0.32 -38.07 17.28
C LYS A 337 -1.59 -37.39 16.75
N GLN A 338 -2.66 -37.36 17.54
CA GLN A 338 -3.92 -36.70 17.19
C GLN A 338 -3.75 -35.17 17.22
N LYS A 339 -3.00 -34.62 18.18
CA LYS A 339 -2.68 -33.17 18.23
C LYS A 339 -1.93 -32.72 16.98
N VAL A 340 -0.92 -33.48 16.55
CA VAL A 340 -0.17 -33.17 15.32
C VAL A 340 -1.09 -33.26 14.08
N ARG A 341 -1.98 -34.26 14.01
CA ARG A 341 -2.94 -34.39 12.90
C ARG A 341 -3.95 -33.24 12.89
N ALA A 342 -4.49 -32.87 14.04
CA ALA A 342 -5.39 -31.73 14.20
C ALA A 342 -4.72 -30.41 13.78
N GLY A 343 -3.47 -30.19 14.20
CA GLY A 343 -2.67 -29.04 13.75
C GLY A 343 -2.48 -28.98 12.23
N LYS A 344 -2.17 -30.12 11.59
CA LYS A 344 -2.05 -30.18 10.11
C LYS A 344 -3.37 -29.89 9.40
N ILE A 345 -4.49 -30.42 9.90
CA ILE A 345 -5.83 -30.17 9.34
C ILE A 345 -6.19 -28.69 9.53
N ALA A 346 -5.97 -28.13 10.72
CA ALA A 346 -6.21 -26.72 11.00
C ALA A 346 -5.37 -25.81 10.07
N ALA A 347 -4.10 -26.14 9.85
CA ALA A 347 -3.25 -25.41 8.91
C ALA A 347 -3.82 -25.42 7.49
N PHE A 348 -4.33 -26.55 7.02
CA PHE A 348 -4.95 -26.68 5.70
C PHE A 348 -6.23 -25.85 5.58
N VAL A 349 -7.12 -25.93 6.57
CA VAL A 349 -8.38 -25.17 6.61
C VAL A 349 -8.11 -23.66 6.67
N VAL A 350 -7.22 -23.22 7.56
CA VAL A 350 -6.82 -21.80 7.67
C VAL A 350 -6.21 -21.31 6.36
N GLY A 351 -5.39 -22.15 5.70
CA GLY A 351 -4.84 -21.85 4.38
C GLY A 351 -5.90 -21.66 3.30
N ILE A 352 -6.90 -22.55 3.23
CA ILE A 352 -8.03 -22.42 2.28
C ILE A 352 -8.80 -21.12 2.54
N ILE A 353 -9.12 -20.82 3.80
CA ILE A 353 -9.83 -19.58 4.15
C ILE A 353 -9.02 -18.36 3.72
N ALA A 354 -7.71 -18.35 3.98
CA ALA A 354 -6.83 -17.25 3.59
C ALA A 354 -6.78 -17.06 2.06
N ILE A 355 -6.76 -18.15 1.28
CA ILE A 355 -6.79 -18.10 -0.20
C ILE A 355 -8.12 -17.53 -0.69
N VAL A 356 -9.25 -18.01 -0.16
CA VAL A 356 -10.59 -17.53 -0.54
C VAL A 356 -10.75 -16.04 -0.24
N LEU A 357 -10.35 -15.60 0.97
CA LEU A 357 -10.38 -14.18 1.34
C LEU A 357 -9.44 -13.34 0.45
N GLY A 358 -8.27 -13.87 0.10
CA GLY A 358 -7.34 -13.22 -0.82
C GLY A 358 -7.94 -12.99 -2.22
N ILE A 359 -8.71 -13.95 -2.72
CA ILE A 359 -9.42 -13.83 -4.02
C ILE A 359 -10.56 -12.81 -3.91
N ILE A 360 -11.35 -12.83 -2.83
CA ILE A 360 -12.46 -11.89 -2.62
C ILE A 360 -11.95 -10.44 -2.55
N PHE A 361 -10.83 -10.22 -1.86
CA PHE A 361 -10.25 -8.88 -1.70
C PHE A 361 -9.21 -8.53 -2.78
N GLN A 362 -9.19 -9.26 -3.91
CA GLN A 362 -8.33 -8.93 -5.04
C GLN A 362 -8.63 -7.52 -5.56
N GLY A 363 -7.60 -6.71 -5.77
CA GLY A 363 -7.75 -5.31 -6.20
C GLY A 363 -8.03 -4.30 -5.08
N MET A 364 -7.92 -4.70 -3.80
CA MET A 364 -7.76 -3.75 -2.70
C MET A 364 -6.29 -3.37 -2.53
N ASN A 365 -6.03 -2.11 -2.15
CA ASN A 365 -4.67 -1.68 -1.86
C ASN A 365 -4.17 -2.41 -0.60
N VAL A 366 -3.02 -3.07 -0.71
CA VAL A 366 -2.45 -3.87 0.38
C VAL A 366 -2.17 -3.00 1.61
N SER A 367 -1.79 -1.72 1.44
CA SER A 367 -1.59 -0.81 2.56
C SER A 367 -2.88 -0.57 3.36
N PHE A 368 -4.04 -0.55 2.69
CA PHE A 368 -5.33 -0.39 3.35
C PHE A 368 -5.71 -1.65 4.16
N LEU A 369 -5.60 -2.83 3.55
CA LEU A 369 -5.86 -4.11 4.22
C LEU A 369 -4.95 -4.31 5.45
N VAL A 370 -3.68 -3.91 5.32
CA VAL A 370 -2.73 -3.93 6.43
C VAL A 370 -3.18 -2.96 7.53
N GLY A 371 -3.51 -1.72 7.21
CA GLY A 371 -4.05 -0.75 8.18
C GLY A 371 -5.23 -1.29 8.97
N LEU A 372 -6.19 -1.92 8.29
CA LEU A 372 -7.35 -2.59 8.91
C LEU A 372 -6.93 -3.70 9.88
N ALA A 373 -6.04 -4.60 9.46
CA ALA A 373 -5.57 -5.70 10.30
C ALA A 373 -4.85 -5.20 11.56
N PHE A 374 -4.03 -4.15 11.44
CA PHE A 374 -3.35 -3.53 12.57
C PHE A 374 -4.31 -2.79 13.51
N ALA A 375 -5.33 -2.11 12.99
CA ALA A 375 -6.35 -1.47 13.81
C ALA A 375 -7.14 -2.48 14.65
N VAL A 376 -7.53 -3.61 14.07
CA VAL A 376 -8.20 -4.70 14.79
C VAL A 376 -7.26 -5.31 15.84
N ALA A 377 -6.01 -5.60 15.49
CA ALA A 377 -5.02 -6.14 16.42
C ALA A 377 -4.74 -5.20 17.60
N ALA A 378 -4.59 -3.89 17.34
CA ALA A 378 -4.38 -2.87 18.35
C ALA A 378 -5.58 -2.75 19.30
N SER A 379 -6.80 -2.88 18.78
CA SER A 379 -8.03 -2.71 19.58
C SER A 379 -8.36 -3.95 20.41
N ALA A 380 -8.14 -5.15 19.88
CA ALA A 380 -8.48 -6.40 20.56
C ALA A 380 -7.38 -6.88 21.53
N ASN A 381 -6.12 -6.89 21.09
CA ASN A 381 -5.05 -7.60 21.81
C ASN A 381 -4.28 -6.69 22.77
N LEU A 382 -3.98 -5.46 22.37
CA LEU A 382 -3.13 -4.57 23.16
C LEU A 382 -3.69 -4.30 24.57
N PRO A 383 -4.99 -3.94 24.75
CA PRO A 383 -5.51 -3.62 26.08
C PRO A 383 -5.39 -4.80 27.03
N SER A 384 -5.69 -6.00 26.53
CA SER A 384 -5.57 -7.27 27.25
C SER A 384 -4.13 -7.55 27.71
N ILE A 385 -3.15 -7.39 26.81
CA ILE A 385 -1.73 -7.65 27.10
C ILE A 385 -1.17 -6.61 28.09
N ILE A 386 -1.52 -5.34 27.94
CA ILE A 386 -1.01 -4.30 28.85
C ILE A 386 -1.63 -4.47 30.24
N MET A 387 -2.94 -4.67 30.31
CA MET A 387 -3.63 -4.75 31.60
C MET A 387 -3.26 -6.00 32.38
N ILE A 388 -3.06 -7.14 31.73
CA ILE A 388 -2.62 -8.36 32.43
C ILE A 388 -1.21 -8.22 33.03
N LEU A 389 -0.34 -7.41 32.41
CA LEU A 389 1.04 -7.19 32.87
C LEU A 389 1.15 -6.10 33.95
N PHE A 390 0.41 -5.00 33.79
CA PHE A 390 0.60 -3.79 34.61
C PHE A 390 -0.54 -3.53 35.61
N TRP A 391 -1.69 -4.19 35.49
CA TRP A 391 -2.84 -3.94 36.35
C TRP A 391 -3.30 -5.20 37.08
N LYS A 392 -3.03 -5.24 38.38
CA LYS A 392 -3.36 -6.38 39.26
C LYS A 392 -4.85 -6.70 39.36
N LYS A 393 -5.72 -5.75 39.01
CA LYS A 393 -7.19 -5.88 39.09
C LYS A 393 -7.81 -6.51 37.84
N THR A 394 -7.01 -6.90 36.86
CA THR A 394 -7.48 -7.49 35.60
C THR A 394 -8.17 -8.83 35.83
N THR A 395 -9.34 -9.03 35.22
CA THR A 395 -10.13 -10.26 35.32
C THR A 395 -10.25 -10.97 33.98
N ALA A 396 -10.49 -12.29 34.00
CA ALA A 396 -10.73 -13.06 32.77
C ALA A 396 -11.96 -12.57 31.99
N LYS A 397 -13.04 -12.20 32.69
CA LYS A 397 -14.26 -11.66 32.07
C LYS A 397 -14.02 -10.28 31.44
N GLY A 398 -13.20 -9.44 32.09
CA GLY A 398 -12.79 -8.14 31.55
C GLY A 398 -11.96 -8.26 30.29
N ILE A 399 -10.99 -9.18 30.26
CA ILE A 399 -10.19 -9.48 29.06
C ILE A 399 -11.09 -9.95 27.90
N ALA A 400 -11.96 -10.94 28.15
CA ALA A 400 -12.84 -11.47 27.10
C ALA A 400 -13.77 -10.38 26.51
N SER A 401 -14.37 -9.55 27.39
CA SER A 401 -15.26 -8.47 26.97
C SER A 401 -14.53 -7.37 26.18
N SER A 402 -13.29 -7.07 26.58
CA SER A 402 -12.40 -6.13 25.88
C SER A 402 -12.04 -6.62 24.49
N ILE A 403 -11.61 -7.87 24.34
CA ILE A 403 -11.27 -8.46 23.04
C ILE A 403 -12.46 -8.39 22.08
N VAL A 404 -13.64 -8.84 22.54
CA VAL A 404 -14.87 -8.82 21.73
C VAL A 404 -15.25 -7.38 21.35
N THR A 405 -15.25 -6.47 22.32
CA THR A 405 -15.63 -5.07 22.05
C THR A 405 -14.63 -4.37 21.13
N GLY A 406 -13.33 -4.57 21.33
CA GLY A 406 -12.28 -4.03 20.48
C GLY A 406 -12.37 -4.55 19.04
N MET A 407 -12.66 -5.84 18.86
CA MET A 407 -12.85 -6.44 17.53
C MET A 407 -14.12 -5.94 16.84
N VAL A 408 -15.27 -5.97 17.53
CA VAL A 408 -16.57 -5.53 16.98
C VAL A 408 -16.56 -4.05 16.67
N SER A 409 -16.03 -3.21 17.57
CA SER A 409 -15.92 -1.77 17.32
C SER A 409 -14.95 -1.45 16.19
N ALA A 410 -13.76 -2.06 16.13
CA ALA A 410 -12.82 -1.81 15.04
C ALA A 410 -13.42 -2.20 13.68
N ILE A 411 -13.99 -3.41 13.55
CA ILE A 411 -14.59 -3.88 12.30
C ILE A 411 -15.83 -3.04 11.96
N GLY A 412 -16.71 -2.79 12.92
CA GLY A 412 -17.92 -2.00 12.71
C GLY A 412 -17.61 -0.59 12.24
N LEU A 413 -16.70 0.11 12.93
CA LEU A 413 -16.32 1.47 12.56
C LEU A 413 -15.65 1.52 11.16
N ILE A 414 -14.89 0.49 10.79
CA ILE A 414 -14.26 0.39 9.46
C ILE A 414 -15.29 0.07 8.36
N MET A 415 -16.30 -0.74 8.64
CA MET A 415 -17.37 -1.04 7.67
C MET A 415 -18.15 0.21 7.27
N PHE A 416 -18.30 1.18 8.19
CA PHE A 416 -18.94 2.47 7.92
C PHE A 416 -17.98 3.57 7.45
N SER A 417 -16.78 3.20 7.00
CA SER A 417 -15.77 4.14 6.49
C SER A 417 -15.98 4.53 5.01
N PRO A 418 -15.45 5.69 4.58
CA PRO A 418 -15.57 6.15 3.19
C PRO A 418 -14.96 5.18 2.17
N SER A 419 -13.81 4.57 2.49
CA SER A 419 -13.12 3.62 1.60
C SER A 419 -13.92 2.35 1.31
N ILE A 420 -14.68 1.86 2.30
CA ILE A 420 -15.54 0.69 2.14
C ILE A 420 -16.81 1.06 1.38
N TYR A 421 -17.40 2.23 1.65
CA TYR A 421 -18.56 2.75 0.91
C TYR A 421 -18.27 2.90 -0.60
N GLU A 422 -17.09 3.42 -0.96
CA GLU A 422 -16.66 3.52 -2.37
C GLU A 422 -16.67 2.14 -3.06
N LYS A 423 -16.29 1.07 -2.34
CA LYS A 423 -16.27 -0.30 -2.87
C LYS A 423 -17.65 -0.92 -3.02
N PHE A 424 -18.59 -0.57 -2.14
CA PHE A 424 -19.99 -0.97 -2.27
C PHE A 424 -20.76 -0.14 -3.32
N GLY A 425 -20.11 0.83 -3.98
CA GLY A 425 -20.73 1.70 -4.96
C GLY A 425 -21.59 2.81 -4.35
N LEU A 426 -21.44 3.05 -3.04
CA LEU A 426 -22.10 4.12 -2.30
C LEU A 426 -21.24 5.39 -2.31
N ASP A 427 -21.86 6.56 -2.11
CA ASP A 427 -21.13 7.83 -2.07
C ASP A 427 -20.27 7.91 -0.79
N PRO A 428 -18.93 8.04 -0.89
CA PRO A 428 -18.05 8.14 0.27
C PRO A 428 -18.37 9.31 1.22
N SER A 429 -19.03 10.36 0.72
CA SER A 429 -19.44 11.51 1.54
C SER A 429 -20.58 11.21 2.50
N THR A 430 -21.35 10.15 2.25
CA THR A 430 -22.48 9.70 3.08
C THR A 430 -22.07 8.70 4.17
N ALA A 431 -20.77 8.37 4.25
CA ALA A 431 -20.25 7.46 5.25
C ALA A 431 -20.51 8.01 6.68
N PRO A 432 -21.19 7.27 7.57
CA PRO A 432 -21.48 7.71 8.93
C PRO A 432 -20.23 8.03 9.74
N ILE A 433 -19.11 7.37 9.41
CA ILE A 433 -17.83 7.57 10.07
C ILE A 433 -16.87 8.17 9.05
N PRO A 434 -16.36 9.38 9.27
CA PRO A 434 -15.52 10.07 8.30
C PRO A 434 -14.04 9.64 8.38
N LEU A 435 -13.75 8.52 9.05
CA LEU A 435 -12.40 7.97 9.25
C LEU A 435 -12.30 6.60 8.58
N ASP A 436 -11.20 6.37 7.87
CA ASP A 436 -10.86 5.06 7.30
C ASP A 436 -10.22 4.13 8.34
N ASN A 437 -9.51 4.71 9.31
CA ASN A 437 -8.81 3.98 10.36
C ASN A 437 -9.29 4.49 11.73
N PRO A 438 -10.32 3.91 12.35
CA PRO A 438 -10.90 4.41 13.59
C PRO A 438 -10.22 3.90 14.88
N GLY A 439 -8.93 3.53 14.80
CA GLY A 439 -8.14 3.04 15.94
C GLY A 439 -8.15 3.96 17.17
N ILE A 440 -8.23 5.27 16.96
CA ILE A 440 -8.33 6.27 18.02
C ILE A 440 -9.58 6.14 18.89
N PHE A 441 -10.65 5.52 18.36
CA PHE A 441 -11.89 5.28 19.11
C PHE A 441 -11.98 3.84 19.62
N SER A 442 -11.65 2.86 18.78
CA SER A 442 -11.77 1.45 19.14
C SER A 442 -10.76 1.01 20.21
N ILE A 443 -9.55 1.58 20.22
CA ILE A 443 -8.52 1.23 21.21
C ILE A 443 -8.92 1.72 22.61
N PRO A 444 -9.24 3.02 22.85
CA PRO A 444 -9.67 3.47 24.18
C PRO A 444 -10.97 2.83 24.65
N LEU A 445 -11.92 2.57 23.74
CA LEU A 445 -13.16 1.88 24.08
C LEU A 445 -12.88 0.47 24.65
N SER A 446 -11.97 -0.26 24.02
CA SER A 446 -11.57 -1.59 24.48
C SER A 446 -10.90 -1.53 25.86
N PHE A 447 -10.03 -0.54 26.11
CA PHE A 447 -9.46 -0.31 27.44
C PHE A 447 -10.53 0.02 28.49
N LEU A 448 -11.47 0.90 28.16
CA LEU A 448 -12.54 1.30 29.08
C LEU A 448 -13.40 0.11 29.48
N VAL A 449 -13.81 -0.71 28.50
CA VAL A 449 -14.59 -1.92 28.75
C VAL A 449 -13.81 -2.91 29.61
N LEU A 450 -12.51 -3.08 29.36
CA LEU A 450 -11.65 -3.93 30.20
C LEU A 450 -11.68 -3.46 31.65
N VAL A 451 -11.48 -2.16 31.88
CA VAL A 451 -11.46 -1.57 33.22
C VAL A 451 -12.80 -1.73 33.91
N VAL A 452 -13.89 -1.32 33.27
CA VAL A 452 -15.24 -1.37 33.83
C VAL A 452 -15.64 -2.79 34.17
N VAL A 453 -15.52 -3.73 33.22
CA VAL A 453 -15.92 -5.12 33.46
C VAL A 453 -15.00 -5.78 34.49
N SER A 454 -13.70 -5.46 34.50
CA SER A 454 -12.80 -6.00 35.52
C SER A 454 -13.16 -5.52 36.92
N LEU A 455 -13.49 -4.24 37.10
CA LEU A 455 -13.95 -3.71 38.39
C LEU A 455 -15.27 -4.35 38.83
N LEU A 456 -16.18 -4.61 37.90
CA LEU A 456 -17.47 -5.26 38.18
C LEU A 456 -17.36 -6.76 38.49
N THR A 457 -16.29 -7.41 38.03
CA THR A 457 -16.14 -8.87 38.14
C THR A 457 -14.97 -9.30 39.04
N GLN A 458 -14.35 -8.37 39.77
CA GLN A 458 -13.39 -8.72 40.80
C GLN A 458 -14.05 -9.67 41.80
N LYS A 459 -13.39 -10.80 42.11
CA LYS A 459 -13.77 -11.54 43.31
C LYS A 459 -13.63 -10.57 44.48
N LYS A 460 -14.73 -10.27 45.19
CA LYS A 460 -14.64 -9.74 46.54
C LYS A 460 -13.70 -10.68 47.28
N GLU A 461 -12.53 -10.20 47.71
CA GLU A 461 -11.78 -10.89 48.75
C GLU A 461 -12.80 -11.17 49.84
N ALA A 462 -13.01 -12.44 50.15
CA ALA A 462 -13.76 -12.82 51.32
C ALA A 462 -13.08 -12.08 52.48
N SER A 463 -13.79 -11.11 53.04
CA SER A 463 -13.44 -10.45 54.29
C SER A 463 -12.95 -11.54 55.23
N ALA A 464 -11.65 -11.53 55.55
CA ALA A 464 -11.14 -12.29 56.67
C ALA A 464 -11.87 -11.72 57.91
N ALA A 465 -12.87 -12.44 58.36
CA ALA A 465 -13.53 -12.28 59.65
C ALA A 465 -13.07 -13.43 60.54
#